data_AF-A0A1H6CPD9-F1
#
_entry.id   AF-A0A1H6CPD9-F1
#
_cell.length_a   1.000
_cell.length_b   1.000
_cell.length_c   1.000
_cell.angle_alpha   90.00
_cell.angle_beta   90.00
_cell.angle_gamma   90.00
#
_symmetry.space_group_name_H-M   'P 1'
#
loop_
_entity.id
_entity.type
_entity.pdbx_description
1 polymer ?
#
loop_
_entity_poly.entity_id
_entity_poly.type
_entity_poly.pdbx_seq_one_letter_code
_entity_poly.pdbx_strand_id
1 'polypeptide(L)'
;MTREHLDRLLEQALLADDHSSLASRLYDVALDYSSGDVSRASILVLAAEEWRAAGQPARAMECFQRAVEDGGEAGFDPRAGIADTFFELDRPDEAREVIETIRAEGDVSTATAHTIAETLVAYGDLQGGLEWATQAALKCDENDPEQVALLRTRYRIRVDLGLPEDELDELVS
;
A
#
# COMPACT_ATOMS: atom_id res chain seq x y z
N MET A 1 -16.86 14.62 3.30
CA MET A 1 -16.86 13.18 2.95
C MET A 1 -16.92 12.36 4.23
N THR A 2 -17.78 11.33 4.32
CA THR A 2 -17.84 10.43 5.50
C THR A 2 -17.28 9.07 5.14
N ARG A 3 -16.77 8.33 6.14
CA ARG A 3 -16.24 6.97 5.93
C ARG A 3 -17.31 6.03 5.36
N GLU A 4 -18.52 6.05 5.91
CA GLU A 4 -19.63 5.22 5.41
C GLU A 4 -19.98 5.49 3.94
N HIS A 5 -19.86 6.75 3.48
CA HIS A 5 -20.11 7.05 2.06
C HIS A 5 -18.98 6.50 1.17
N LEU A 6 -17.74 6.61 1.62
CA LEU A 6 -16.58 6.05 0.92
C LEU A 6 -16.69 4.52 0.84
N ASP A 7 -16.99 3.85 1.95
CA ASP A 7 -17.14 2.39 2.01
C ASP A 7 -18.22 1.91 1.02
N ARG A 8 -19.35 2.61 0.95
CA ARG A 8 -20.41 2.31 -0.03
C ARG A 8 -19.97 2.46 -1.48
N LEU A 9 -19.08 3.42 -1.78
CA LEU A 9 -18.51 3.57 -3.13
C LEU A 9 -17.58 2.40 -3.46
N LEU A 10 -16.72 2.01 -2.52
CA LEU A 10 -15.79 0.89 -2.67
C LEU A 10 -16.53 -0.44 -2.86
N GLU A 11 -17.55 -0.71 -2.04
CA GLU A 11 -18.37 -1.93 -2.14
C GLU A 11 -19.08 -2.04 -3.50
N GLN A 12 -19.65 -0.93 -4.00
CA GLN A 12 -20.33 -0.93 -5.29
C GLN A 12 -19.39 -1.20 -6.46
N ALA A 13 -18.16 -0.67 -6.39
CA ALA A 13 -17.16 -0.90 -7.42
C ALA A 13 -16.61 -2.32 -7.40
N LEU A 14 -16.37 -2.89 -6.22
CA LEU A 14 -15.95 -4.28 -6.07
C LEU A 14 -16.95 -5.24 -6.73
N LEU A 15 -18.25 -4.96 -6.62
CA LEU A 15 -19.30 -5.74 -7.30
C LEU A 15 -19.31 -5.56 -8.83
N ALA A 16 -18.86 -4.42 -9.33
CA ALA A 16 -18.84 -4.08 -10.74
C ALA A 16 -17.54 -4.50 -11.46
N ASP A 17 -16.47 -4.77 -10.71
CA ASP A 17 -15.13 -5.07 -11.20
C ASP A 17 -14.60 -4.00 -12.20
N ASP A 18 -14.95 -2.73 -11.95
CA ASP A 18 -14.61 -1.59 -12.81
C ASP A 18 -13.73 -0.58 -12.07
N HIS A 19 -12.45 -0.94 -11.98
CA HIS A 19 -11.41 -0.14 -11.36
C HIS A 19 -11.27 1.26 -11.99
N SER A 20 -11.41 1.38 -13.31
CA SER A 20 -11.27 2.69 -13.99
C SER A 20 -12.39 3.66 -13.61
N SER A 21 -13.62 3.17 -13.53
CA SER A 21 -14.77 3.98 -13.10
C SER A 21 -14.69 4.35 -11.63
N LEU A 22 -14.27 3.43 -10.76
CA LEU A 22 -14.09 3.74 -9.34
C LEU A 22 -12.99 4.78 -9.13
N ALA A 23 -11.82 4.58 -9.75
CA ALA A 23 -10.69 5.49 -9.64
C ALA A 23 -11.06 6.91 -10.07
N SER A 24 -11.82 7.04 -11.17
CA SER A 24 -12.34 8.34 -11.64
C SER A 24 -13.25 8.99 -10.59
N ARG A 25 -14.20 8.25 -10.03
CA ARG A 25 -15.14 8.77 -9.03
C ARG A 25 -14.43 9.19 -7.75
N LEU A 26 -13.47 8.40 -7.27
CA LEU A 26 -12.67 8.73 -6.09
C LEU A 26 -11.82 9.99 -6.34
N TYR A 27 -11.23 10.10 -7.53
CA TYR A 27 -10.47 11.29 -7.93
C TYR A 27 -11.35 12.55 -7.99
N ASP A 28 -12.54 12.47 -8.58
CA ASP A 28 -13.51 13.57 -8.62
C ASP A 28 -13.93 13.98 -7.19
N VAL A 29 -14.20 13.01 -6.32
CA VAL A 29 -14.46 13.26 -4.90
C VAL A 29 -13.30 13.99 -4.23
N ALA A 30 -12.06 13.61 -4.52
CA ALA A 30 -10.88 14.27 -3.96
C ALA A 30 -10.74 15.71 -4.50
N LEU A 31 -11.06 15.96 -5.76
CA LEU A 31 -11.04 17.31 -6.34
C LEU A 31 -12.07 18.24 -5.69
N ASP A 32 -13.28 17.74 -5.42
CA ASP A 32 -14.35 18.50 -4.76
C ASP A 32 -14.25 18.50 -3.23
N TYR A 33 -13.19 17.89 -2.67
CA TYR A 33 -13.01 17.73 -1.24
C TYR A 33 -12.81 19.08 -0.54
N SER A 34 -13.70 19.40 0.39
CA SER A 34 -13.59 20.56 1.28
C SER A 34 -13.31 20.17 2.74
N SER A 35 -14.02 19.19 3.28
CA SER A 35 -13.80 18.61 4.61
C SER A 35 -14.53 17.27 4.80
N GLY A 36 -14.18 16.53 5.85
CA GLY A 36 -14.72 15.20 6.14
C GLY A 36 -13.94 14.43 7.20
N ASP A 37 -14.47 13.26 7.58
CA ASP A 37 -13.85 12.36 8.56
C ASP A 37 -12.76 11.47 7.94
N VAL A 38 -12.70 11.43 6.60
CA VAL A 38 -11.64 10.76 5.85
C VAL A 38 -10.82 11.82 5.15
N SER A 39 -9.50 11.78 5.32
CA SER A 39 -8.60 12.78 4.72
C SER A 39 -8.67 12.73 3.18
N ARG A 40 -8.35 13.86 2.53
CA ARG A 40 -8.19 13.90 1.07
C ARG A 40 -7.08 12.96 0.59
N ALA A 41 -5.97 12.89 1.33
CA ALA A 41 -4.84 12.00 1.05
C ALA A 41 -5.27 10.52 1.01
N SER A 42 -6.11 10.08 1.95
CA SER A 42 -6.64 8.71 1.98
C SER A 42 -7.50 8.40 0.75
N ILE A 43 -8.33 9.35 0.29
CA ILE A 43 -9.15 9.17 -0.91
C ILE A 43 -8.26 9.11 -2.16
N LEU A 44 -7.22 9.93 -2.22
CA LEU A 44 -6.25 9.92 -3.32
C LEU A 44 -5.44 8.62 -3.38
N VAL A 45 -5.05 8.06 -2.23
CA VAL A 45 -4.39 6.74 -2.16
C VAL A 45 -5.29 5.65 -2.73
N LEU A 46 -6.56 5.60 -2.31
CA LEU A 46 -7.52 4.62 -2.87
C LEU A 46 -7.72 4.81 -4.38
N ALA A 47 -7.85 6.06 -4.84
CA ALA A 47 -7.94 6.34 -6.28
C ALA A 47 -6.70 5.85 -7.03
N ALA A 48 -5.51 5.98 -6.42
CA ALA A 48 -4.26 5.54 -7.02
C ALA A 48 -4.18 4.02 -7.15
N GLU A 49 -4.56 3.28 -6.09
CA GLU A 49 -4.62 1.81 -6.11
C GLU A 49 -5.56 1.30 -7.20
N GLU A 50 -6.73 1.92 -7.34
CA GLU A 50 -7.69 1.59 -8.41
C GLU A 50 -7.16 1.94 -9.80
N TRP A 51 -6.44 3.06 -9.96
CA TRP A 51 -5.78 3.37 -11.24
C TRP A 51 -4.70 2.35 -11.60
N ARG A 52 -3.95 1.84 -10.63
CA ARG A 52 -2.97 0.77 -10.86
C ARG A 52 -3.66 -0.54 -11.25
N ALA A 53 -4.70 -0.94 -10.53
CA ALA A 53 -5.50 -2.11 -10.87
C ALA A 53 -6.10 -2.01 -12.29
N ALA A 54 -6.41 -0.79 -12.74
CA ALA A 54 -6.85 -0.50 -14.10
C ALA A 54 -5.72 -0.42 -15.16
N GLY A 55 -4.45 -0.65 -14.80
CA GLY A 55 -3.30 -0.56 -15.70
C GLY A 55 -2.94 0.87 -16.12
N GLN A 56 -3.21 1.86 -15.27
CA GLN A 56 -2.97 3.29 -15.53
C GLN A 56 -1.97 3.90 -14.53
N PRO A 57 -0.70 3.43 -14.52
CA PRO A 57 0.31 3.82 -13.53
C PRO A 57 0.61 5.32 -13.51
N ALA A 58 0.54 6.00 -14.66
CA ALA A 58 0.75 7.46 -14.71
C ALA A 58 -0.31 8.25 -13.93
N ARG A 59 -1.57 7.80 -13.94
CA ARG A 59 -2.65 8.41 -13.15
C ARG A 59 -2.51 8.07 -11.67
N ALA A 60 -2.10 6.85 -11.36
CA ALA A 60 -1.80 6.46 -9.99
C ALA A 60 -0.67 7.29 -9.38
N MET A 61 0.42 7.49 -10.13
CA MET A 61 1.55 8.34 -9.74
C MET A 61 1.08 9.75 -9.37
N GLU A 62 0.24 10.36 -10.21
CA GLU A 62 -0.32 11.69 -9.93
C GLU A 62 -1.11 11.70 -8.61
N CYS A 63 -1.99 10.71 -8.40
CA CYS A 63 -2.77 10.61 -7.19
C CYS A 63 -1.88 10.45 -5.94
N PHE A 64 -0.89 9.56 -5.96
CA PHE A 64 0.03 9.39 -4.83
C PHE A 64 0.85 10.64 -4.54
N GLN A 65 1.37 11.32 -5.57
CA GLN A 65 2.11 12.57 -5.39
C GLN A 65 1.26 13.65 -4.73
N ARG A 66 0.00 13.81 -5.16
CA ARG A 66 -0.94 14.72 -4.52
C ARG A 66 -1.27 14.32 -3.07
N ALA A 67 -1.35 13.03 -2.78
CA ALA A 67 -1.55 12.55 -1.41
C ALA A 67 -0.35 12.89 -0.50
N VAL A 68 0.88 12.82 -1.02
CA VAL A 68 2.09 13.30 -0.30
C VAL A 68 2.01 14.81 -0.05
N GLU A 69 1.67 15.59 -1.08
CA GLU A 69 1.56 17.06 -0.98
C GLU A 69 0.50 17.51 0.03
N ASP A 70 -0.62 16.78 0.11
CA ASP A 70 -1.72 17.09 1.01
C ASP A 70 -1.34 17.00 2.47
N GLY A 71 -0.46 16.06 2.83
CA GLY A 71 -0.07 15.79 4.21
C GLY A 71 -1.29 15.43 5.08
N GLY A 72 -1.61 14.15 5.20
CA GLY A 72 -2.72 13.69 6.04
C GLY A 72 -2.67 12.19 6.28
N GLU A 73 -3.53 11.70 7.17
CA GLU A 73 -3.65 10.28 7.44
C GLU A 73 -4.12 9.52 6.19
N ALA A 74 -3.42 8.44 5.83
CA ALA A 74 -3.80 7.52 4.78
C ALA A 74 -3.61 6.08 5.27
N GLY A 75 -4.16 5.10 4.54
CA GLY A 75 -4.04 3.68 4.92
C GLY A 75 -2.60 3.20 5.03
N PHE A 76 -1.71 3.77 4.21
CA PHE A 76 -0.26 3.61 4.27
C PHE A 76 0.41 4.90 3.75
N ASP A 77 1.73 5.03 3.94
CA ASP A 77 2.50 6.14 3.40
C ASP A 77 2.43 6.16 1.85
N PRO A 78 1.86 7.19 1.21
CA PRO A 78 1.70 7.24 -0.25
C PRO A 78 3.01 7.04 -1.02
N ARG A 79 4.17 7.31 -0.41
CA ARG A 79 5.49 7.08 -1.00
C ARG A 79 5.76 5.59 -1.27
N ALA A 80 5.19 4.66 -0.49
CA ALA A 80 5.27 3.24 -0.81
C ALA A 80 4.56 2.91 -2.13
N GLY A 81 3.39 3.53 -2.38
CA GLY A 81 2.68 3.42 -3.66
C GLY A 81 3.42 4.07 -4.84
N ILE A 82 4.14 5.17 -4.59
CA ILE A 82 5.06 5.78 -5.58
C ILE A 82 6.17 4.80 -5.95
N ALA A 83 6.79 4.14 -4.96
CA ALA A 83 7.85 3.16 -5.22
C ALA A 83 7.35 1.99 -6.08
N ASP A 84 6.18 1.44 -5.76
CA ASP A 84 5.56 0.38 -6.58
C ASP A 84 5.27 0.86 -8.01
N THR A 85 4.72 2.07 -8.14
CA THR A 85 4.45 2.66 -9.46
C THR A 85 5.74 2.92 -10.26
N PHE A 86 6.87 3.23 -9.61
CA PHE A 86 8.16 3.32 -10.29
C PHE A 86 8.62 1.97 -10.84
N PHE A 87 8.44 0.88 -10.09
CA PHE A 87 8.72 -0.45 -10.62
C PHE A 87 7.82 -0.80 -11.83
N GLU A 88 6.52 -0.48 -11.78
CA GLU A 88 5.59 -0.68 -12.92
C GLU A 88 6.02 0.08 -14.18
N LEU A 89 6.68 1.22 -14.01
CA LEU A 89 7.18 2.08 -15.07
C LEU A 89 8.61 1.73 -15.50
N ASP A 90 9.16 0.58 -15.07
CA ASP A 90 10.53 0.12 -15.34
C ASP A 90 11.60 1.11 -14.85
N ARG A 91 11.36 1.70 -13.67
CA ARG A 91 12.25 2.67 -12.98
C ARG A 91 12.68 2.16 -11.60
N PRO A 92 13.39 1.03 -11.53
CA PRO A 92 13.66 0.35 -10.27
C PRO A 92 14.68 1.08 -9.37
N ASP A 93 15.51 1.96 -9.91
CA ASP A 93 16.47 2.74 -9.11
C ASP A 93 15.75 3.81 -8.29
N GLU A 94 14.83 4.54 -8.92
CA GLU A 94 13.98 5.53 -8.24
C GLU A 94 13.05 4.87 -7.22
N ALA A 95 12.51 3.68 -7.53
CA ALA A 95 11.72 2.92 -6.58
C ALA A 95 12.50 2.60 -5.30
N ARG A 96 13.75 2.14 -5.45
CA ARG A 96 14.63 1.84 -4.30
C ARG A 96 15.04 3.08 -3.54
N GLU A 97 15.29 4.20 -4.21
CA GLU A 97 15.59 5.47 -3.54
C GLU A 97 14.44 5.92 -2.63
N VAL A 98 13.20 5.77 -3.08
CA VAL A 98 12.02 6.09 -2.26
C VAL A 98 11.91 5.15 -1.06
N ILE A 99 12.08 3.84 -1.26
CA ILE A 99 12.04 2.84 -0.17
C ILE A 99 13.10 3.13 0.89
N GLU A 100 14.33 3.44 0.47
CA GLU A 100 15.42 3.78 1.39
C GLU A 100 15.20 5.11 2.10
N THR A 101 14.53 6.07 1.44
CA THR A 101 14.11 7.31 2.09
C THR A 101 13.11 7.02 3.22
N ILE A 102 12.08 6.21 2.97
CA ILE A 102 11.10 5.78 3.99
C ILE A 102 11.80 5.07 5.14
N ARG A 103 12.75 4.16 4.84
CA ARG A 103 13.55 3.45 5.84
C ARG A 103 14.35 4.41 6.72
N ALA A 104 15.00 5.41 6.12
CA ALA A 104 15.88 6.35 6.81
C ALA A 104 15.12 7.32 7.73
N GLU A 105 13.91 7.70 7.36
CA GLU A 105 13.06 8.57 8.18
C GLU A 105 12.46 7.86 9.41
N GLY A 106 12.26 6.54 9.34
CA GLY A 106 11.80 5.72 10.47
C GLY A 106 10.28 5.76 10.69
N ASP A 107 9.83 5.20 11.82
CA ASP A 107 8.42 5.13 12.25
C ASP A 107 7.43 4.61 11.19
N VAL A 108 7.87 3.61 10.42
CA VAL A 108 7.07 2.99 9.36
C VAL A 108 5.92 2.17 9.96
N SER A 109 4.69 2.47 9.55
CA SER A 109 3.50 1.71 9.95
C SER A 109 3.51 0.29 9.39
N THR A 110 2.79 -0.63 10.04
CA THR A 110 2.65 -2.03 9.60
C THR A 110 2.13 -2.11 8.16
N ALA A 111 1.10 -1.33 7.81
CA ALA A 111 0.55 -1.22 6.45
C ALA A 111 1.57 -0.73 5.42
N THR A 112 2.38 0.26 5.76
CA THR A 112 3.43 0.76 4.85
C THR A 112 4.51 -0.29 4.64
N ALA A 113 4.97 -0.95 5.71
CA ALA A 113 5.95 -2.01 5.61
C ALA A 113 5.42 -3.23 4.85
N HIS A 114 4.14 -3.58 5.03
CA HIS A 114 3.51 -4.65 4.26
C HIS A 114 3.48 -4.32 2.77
N THR A 115 3.03 -3.11 2.42
CA THR A 115 2.99 -2.62 1.02
C THR A 115 4.38 -2.71 0.38
N ILE A 116 5.43 -2.20 1.06
CA ILE A 116 6.81 -2.26 0.55
C ILE A 116 7.28 -3.71 0.38
N ALA A 117 6.96 -4.59 1.33
CA ALA A 117 7.33 -6.00 1.25
C ALA A 117 6.69 -6.69 0.04
N GLU A 118 5.40 -6.47 -0.20
CA GLU A 118 4.69 -7.01 -1.37
C GLU A 118 5.26 -6.47 -2.68
N THR A 119 5.53 -5.16 -2.76
CA THR A 119 6.17 -4.54 -3.91
C THR A 119 7.52 -5.20 -4.21
N LEU A 120 8.40 -5.32 -3.22
CA LEU A 120 9.74 -5.92 -3.43
C LEU A 120 9.64 -7.37 -3.93
N VAL A 121 8.72 -8.16 -3.36
CA VAL A 121 8.46 -9.53 -3.80
C VAL A 121 7.95 -9.60 -5.24
N ALA A 122 6.98 -8.75 -5.59
CA ALA A 122 6.40 -8.69 -6.93
C ALA A 122 7.46 -8.41 -8.01
N TYR A 123 8.51 -7.65 -7.66
CA TYR A 123 9.63 -7.32 -8.54
C TYR A 123 10.89 -8.15 -8.28
N GLY A 124 10.76 -9.29 -7.59
CA GLY A 124 11.77 -10.35 -7.50
C GLY A 124 12.79 -10.20 -6.37
N ASP A 125 12.64 -9.21 -5.49
CA ASP A 125 13.47 -9.04 -4.29
C ASP A 125 12.82 -9.68 -3.07
N LEU A 126 12.84 -11.02 -3.06
CA LEU A 126 12.31 -11.82 -1.96
C LEU A 126 13.04 -11.55 -0.63
N GLN A 127 14.34 -11.27 -0.67
CA GLN A 127 15.12 -11.01 0.54
C GLN A 127 14.77 -9.65 1.15
N GLY A 128 14.73 -8.60 0.32
CA GLY A 128 14.29 -7.27 0.76
C GLY A 128 12.87 -7.30 1.29
N GLY A 129 11.96 -8.02 0.62
CA GLY A 129 10.59 -8.22 1.10
C GLY A 129 10.53 -8.92 2.47
N LEU A 130 11.32 -9.99 2.66
CA LEU A 130 11.38 -10.70 3.95
C LEU A 130 11.91 -9.82 5.07
N GLU A 131 12.92 -8.99 4.79
CA GLU A 131 13.49 -8.07 5.77
C GLU A 131 12.45 -7.06 6.27
N TRP A 132 11.74 -6.40 5.34
CA TRP A 132 10.66 -5.46 5.69
C TRP A 132 9.56 -6.15 6.49
N ALA A 133 9.09 -7.31 6.01
CA ALA A 133 8.01 -8.03 6.66
C ALA A 133 8.38 -8.51 8.07
N THR A 134 9.60 -9.02 8.25
CA THR A 134 10.09 -9.48 9.56
C THR A 134 10.27 -8.31 10.52
N GLN A 135 10.87 -7.21 10.09
CA GLN A 135 11.07 -6.05 10.97
C GLN A 135 9.75 -5.45 11.44
N ALA A 136 8.74 -5.40 10.57
CA ALA A 136 7.42 -4.93 10.93
C ALA A 136 6.70 -5.92 11.86
N ALA A 137 6.75 -7.23 11.60
CA ALA A 137 6.12 -8.24 12.46
C ALA A 137 6.66 -8.20 13.90
N LEU A 138 7.95 -7.90 14.10
CA LEU A 138 8.56 -7.79 15.42
C LEU A 138 8.18 -6.52 16.20
N LYS A 139 7.66 -5.49 15.51
CA LYS A 139 7.31 -4.19 16.11
C LYS A 139 5.80 -3.96 16.20
N CYS A 140 5.04 -4.67 15.37
CA CYS A 140 3.61 -4.55 15.21
C CYS A 140 2.85 -4.93 16.50
N ASP A 141 1.77 -4.21 16.79
CA ASP A 141 0.84 -4.56 17.88
C ASP A 141 0.00 -5.77 17.49
N GLU A 142 -0.33 -6.64 18.45
CA GLU A 142 -1.17 -7.82 18.20
C GLU A 142 -2.60 -7.49 17.76
N ASN A 143 -3.06 -6.26 18.00
CA ASN A 143 -4.38 -5.77 17.58
C ASN A 143 -4.30 -4.92 16.30
N ASP A 144 -3.13 -4.77 15.70
CA ASP A 144 -2.99 -4.07 14.42
C ASP A 144 -3.74 -4.88 13.33
N PRO A 145 -4.70 -4.25 12.63
CA PRO A 145 -5.50 -4.95 11.62
C PRO A 145 -4.65 -5.54 10.48
N GLU A 146 -3.45 -5.01 10.24
CA GLU A 146 -2.57 -5.48 9.18
C GLU A 146 -1.70 -6.68 9.59
N GLN A 147 -1.63 -6.99 10.89
CA GLN A 147 -0.68 -7.98 11.42
C GLN A 147 -0.81 -9.35 10.72
N VAL A 148 -2.04 -9.86 10.59
CA VAL A 148 -2.29 -11.18 9.99
C VAL A 148 -1.90 -11.21 8.51
N ALA A 149 -2.17 -10.13 7.77
CA ALA A 149 -1.83 -10.03 6.35
C ALA A 149 -0.30 -10.00 6.16
N LEU A 150 0.39 -9.18 6.97
CA LEU A 150 1.84 -9.11 6.98
C LEU A 150 2.51 -10.46 7.31
N LEU A 151 2.01 -11.17 8.33
CA LEU A 151 2.53 -12.48 8.73
C LEU A 151 2.32 -13.53 7.62
N ARG A 152 1.18 -13.51 6.92
CA ARG A 152 0.95 -14.39 5.76
C ARG A 152 1.89 -14.08 4.59
N THR A 153 2.11 -12.80 4.30
CA THR A 153 3.08 -12.39 3.28
C THR A 153 4.48 -12.85 3.65
N ARG A 154 4.90 -12.63 4.90
CA ARG A 154 6.17 -13.14 5.43
C ARG A 154 6.31 -14.65 5.25
N TYR A 155 5.29 -15.42 5.66
CA TYR A 155 5.28 -16.88 5.54
C TYR A 155 5.48 -17.32 4.08
N ARG A 156 4.73 -16.73 3.14
CA ARG A 156 4.85 -17.03 1.71
C ARG A 156 6.26 -16.75 1.19
N ILE A 157 6.86 -15.62 1.56
CA ILE A 157 8.23 -15.26 1.14
C ILE A 157 9.24 -16.30 1.66
N ARG A 158 9.09 -16.77 2.89
CA ARG A 158 9.98 -17.80 3.46
C ARG A 158 9.87 -19.12 2.72
N VAL A 159 8.65 -19.54 2.39
CA VAL A 159 8.39 -20.73 1.56
C VAL A 159 9.07 -20.59 0.20
N ASP A 160 8.91 -19.44 -0.47
CA ASP A 160 9.54 -19.18 -1.77
C ASP A 160 11.08 -19.16 -1.70
N LEU A 161 11.64 -18.76 -0.56
CA LEU A 161 13.08 -18.81 -0.26
C LEU A 161 13.57 -20.19 0.21
N GLY A 162 12.67 -21.16 0.45
CA GLY A 162 13.00 -22.48 0.98
C GLY A 162 13.48 -22.48 2.44
N LEU A 163 13.09 -21.46 3.21
CA LEU A 163 13.41 -21.35 4.63
C LEU A 163 12.46 -22.22 5.48
N PRO A 164 12.92 -22.81 6.59
CA PRO A 164 12.04 -23.53 7.52
C PRO A 164 11.07 -22.57 8.21
N GLU A 165 9.93 -23.08 8.67
CA GLU A 165 8.99 -22.31 9.49
C GLU A 165 9.62 -21.89 10.83
N ASP A 166 9.22 -20.74 11.36
CA ASP A 166 9.59 -20.25 12.69
C ASP A 166 8.38 -19.79 13.53
N GLU A 167 8.63 -19.31 14.75
CA GLU A 167 7.61 -18.93 15.74
C GLU A 167 6.60 -17.91 15.20
N LEU A 168 6.98 -17.04 14.26
CA LEU A 168 6.06 -16.09 13.64
C LEU A 168 5.16 -16.75 12.59
N ASP A 169 5.64 -17.80 11.94
CA ASP A 169 4.87 -18.57 10.96
C ASP A 169 3.77 -19.41 11.64
N GLU A 170 4.01 -19.88 12.87
CA GLU A 170 3.02 -20.62 13.69
C GLU A 170 1.77 -19.78 14.04
N LEU A 171 1.85 -18.44 13.97
CA LEU A 171 0.73 -17.55 14.25
C LEU A 171 -0.32 -17.52 13.13
N VAL A 172 0.01 -18.01 11.93
CA VAL A 172 -0.85 -17.95 10.74
C VAL A 172 -1.03 -19.31 10.03
N SER A 173 -0.47 -20.38 10.59
CA SER A 173 -0.59 -21.77 10.10
C SER A 173 -1.99 -22.36 10.28
#